data_AF-A0A5M8QZJ8-F1
#
_entry.id   AF-A0A5M8QZJ8-F1
#
_cell.length_a   1.000
_cell.length_b   1.000
_cell.length_c   1.000
_cell.angle_alpha   90.00
_cell.angle_beta   90.00
_cell.angle_gamma   90.00
#
_symmetry.space_group_name_H-M   'P 1'
#
loop_
_entity.id
_entity.type
_entity.pdbx_description
1 polymer ?
#
loop_
_entity_poly.entity_id
_entity_poly.type
_entity_poly.pdbx_seq_one_letter_code
_entity_poly.pdbx_strand_id
1 'polypeptide(L)'
;MNWITRERPKIDRIACPWLIKRFIDPDARFYFVPFHEVLAKASELNAIPFDIPDTEFTHYEDRCTFDYFLEKYKLEDQALKDMAPIVRGADTDDHSLTGQSSGLWAISAGLAFNFADDHELLEKGMLVYDALYSWAKYLQKEKHTQSPSEKMLLTVFHTYLEKKKPENLKTPKWAKELKEIIQDQMDTNLSLSLKEIAEGLQIHPTYVSREFSKYFSNLSFGEYIRKLRIEKAIELLGNTGHTLSEIAYLTGFSDQSHFTRIFKAHTGQNPSDYRKNLLKK
;
A
#
# COMPACT_ATOMS: atom_id res chain seq x y z
N MET A 1 -31.08 -10.46 -11.61
CA MET A 1 -30.85 -11.09 -10.29
C MET A 1 -30.65 -10.00 -9.23
N ASN A 2 -31.11 -10.25 -8.00
CA ASN A 2 -30.86 -9.36 -6.87
C ASN A 2 -29.59 -9.82 -6.15
N TRP A 3 -28.74 -8.88 -5.78
CA TRP A 3 -27.46 -9.10 -5.09
C TRP A 3 -27.38 -8.19 -3.87
N ILE A 4 -26.76 -8.67 -2.79
CA ILE A 4 -26.68 -7.89 -1.55
C ILE A 4 -25.30 -8.05 -0.89
N THR A 5 -24.79 -6.96 -0.32
CA THR A 5 -23.56 -6.97 0.48
C THR A 5 -23.63 -5.93 1.58
N ARG A 6 -22.59 -5.84 2.40
CA ARG A 6 -22.48 -4.83 3.45
C ARG A 6 -22.27 -3.43 2.87
N GLU A 7 -22.84 -2.44 3.55
CA GLU A 7 -22.70 -1.02 3.27
C GLU A 7 -21.24 -0.54 3.19
N ARG A 8 -21.05 0.63 2.58
CA ARG A 8 -19.74 1.25 2.33
C ARG A 8 -18.83 0.32 1.51
N PRO A 9 -19.25 -0.07 0.28
CA PRO A 9 -18.48 -0.96 -0.57
C PRO A 9 -17.15 -0.34 -0.97
N LYS A 10 -16.12 -1.18 -1.07
CA LYS A 10 -14.80 -0.81 -1.58
C LYS A 10 -14.30 -1.94 -2.47
N ILE A 11 -13.45 -1.59 -3.44
CA ILE A 11 -12.66 -2.49 -4.28
C ILE A 11 -13.49 -3.71 -4.73
N ASP A 12 -13.39 -4.86 -4.08
CA ASP A 12 -14.06 -6.09 -4.51
C ASP A 12 -15.61 -5.97 -4.50
N ARG A 13 -16.17 -5.25 -3.52
CA ARG A 13 -17.61 -4.95 -3.45
C ARG A 13 -18.13 -3.96 -4.49
N ILE A 14 -17.25 -3.35 -5.27
CA ILE A 14 -17.58 -2.53 -6.45
C ILE A 14 -17.22 -3.28 -7.74
N ALA A 15 -16.08 -3.98 -7.74
CA ALA A 15 -15.59 -4.81 -8.84
C ALA A 15 -16.59 -5.90 -9.21
N CYS A 16 -17.13 -6.61 -8.21
CA CYS A 16 -18.09 -7.70 -8.42
C CYS A 16 -19.39 -7.20 -9.06
N PRO A 17 -20.07 -6.16 -8.53
CA PRO A 17 -21.22 -5.58 -9.22
C PRO A 17 -20.94 -5.09 -10.65
N TRP A 18 -19.78 -4.49 -10.89
CA TRP A 18 -19.37 -4.08 -12.23
C TRP A 18 -19.24 -5.29 -13.17
N LEU A 19 -18.55 -6.35 -12.72
CA LEU A 19 -18.36 -7.59 -13.47
C LEU A 19 -19.71 -8.24 -13.79
N ILE A 20 -20.59 -8.31 -12.80
CA ILE A 20 -21.94 -8.86 -12.98
C ILE A 20 -22.70 -8.05 -14.03
N LYS A 21 -22.77 -6.72 -13.90
CA LYS A 21 -23.50 -5.87 -14.85
C LYS A 21 -22.96 -5.91 -16.28
N ARG A 22 -21.65 -6.12 -16.45
CA ARG A 22 -21.01 -6.07 -17.77
C ARG A 22 -20.96 -7.43 -18.47
N PHE A 23 -20.86 -8.53 -17.72
CA PHE A 23 -20.56 -9.85 -18.30
C PHE A 23 -21.53 -10.97 -17.91
N ILE A 24 -22.37 -10.79 -16.89
CA ILE A 24 -23.24 -11.87 -16.36
C ILE A 24 -24.71 -11.51 -16.50
N ASP A 25 -25.14 -10.38 -15.94
CA ASP A 25 -26.53 -9.95 -15.87
C ASP A 25 -26.63 -8.41 -15.87
N PRO A 26 -26.96 -7.78 -17.01
CA PRO A 26 -27.05 -6.31 -17.12
C PRO A 26 -28.19 -5.71 -16.29
N ASP A 27 -29.23 -6.49 -15.98
CA ASP A 27 -30.40 -6.08 -15.21
C ASP A 27 -30.23 -6.34 -13.70
N ALA A 28 -29.04 -6.74 -13.27
CA ALA A 28 -28.72 -7.00 -11.87
C ALA A 28 -28.97 -5.77 -10.98
N ARG A 29 -29.59 -6.01 -9.82
CA ARG A 29 -29.85 -5.00 -8.78
C ARG A 29 -29.01 -5.31 -7.55
N PHE A 30 -28.44 -4.26 -6.95
CA PHE A 30 -27.55 -4.37 -5.81
C PHE A 30 -28.17 -3.66 -4.61
N TYR A 31 -28.02 -4.26 -3.43
CA TYR A 31 -28.50 -3.72 -2.17
C TYR A 31 -27.33 -3.66 -1.18
N PHE A 32 -27.28 -2.58 -0.40
CA PHE A 32 -26.26 -2.32 0.61
C PHE A 32 -26.93 -2.11 1.95
N VAL A 33 -26.55 -2.90 2.96
CA VAL A 33 -27.15 -2.85 4.30
C VAL A 33 -26.06 -3.03 5.37
N PRO A 34 -26.32 -2.67 6.64
CA PRO A 34 -25.40 -2.98 7.74
C PRO A 34 -25.02 -4.46 7.77
N PHE A 35 -23.75 -4.78 8.09
CA PHE A 35 -23.21 -6.14 8.01
C PHE A 35 -24.08 -7.21 8.70
N HIS A 36 -24.60 -6.89 9.87
CA HIS A 36 -25.42 -7.81 10.68
C HIS A 36 -26.82 -8.08 10.07
N GLU A 37 -27.28 -7.25 9.13
CA GLU A 37 -28.59 -7.39 8.50
C GLU A 37 -28.53 -8.16 7.18
N VAL A 38 -27.34 -8.36 6.59
CA VAL A 38 -27.23 -8.82 5.20
C VAL A 38 -27.91 -10.16 4.98
N LEU A 39 -27.69 -11.18 5.83
CA LEU A 39 -28.30 -12.50 5.65
C LEU A 39 -29.83 -12.49 5.82
N ALA A 40 -30.33 -11.69 6.77
CA ALA A 40 -31.77 -11.52 6.99
C ALA A 40 -32.43 -10.84 5.78
N LYS A 41 -31.84 -9.74 5.29
CA LYS A 41 -32.31 -8.99 4.13
C LYS A 41 -32.13 -9.72 2.80
N ALA A 42 -31.10 -10.56 2.68
CA ALA A 42 -30.91 -11.44 1.53
C ALA A 42 -32.11 -12.37 1.35
N SER A 43 -32.58 -12.96 2.44
CA SER A 43 -33.75 -13.85 2.44
C SER A 43 -35.04 -13.09 2.10
N GLU A 44 -35.24 -11.89 2.66
CA GLU A 44 -36.40 -11.04 2.40
C GLU A 44 -36.48 -10.57 0.95
N LEU A 45 -35.35 -10.14 0.38
CA LEU A 45 -35.26 -9.54 -0.97
C LEU A 45 -35.04 -10.58 -2.07
N ASN A 46 -34.97 -11.87 -1.71
CA ASN A 46 -34.52 -12.96 -2.58
C ASN A 46 -33.23 -12.57 -3.34
N ALA A 47 -32.26 -12.05 -2.58
CA ALA A 47 -30.99 -11.52 -3.07
C ALA A 47 -29.84 -12.45 -2.71
N ILE A 48 -28.88 -12.60 -3.63
CA ILE A 48 -27.70 -13.44 -3.45
C ILE A 48 -26.65 -12.62 -2.67
N PRO A 49 -26.24 -13.05 -1.46
CA PRO A 49 -25.19 -12.37 -0.72
C PRO A 49 -23.81 -12.65 -1.31
N PHE A 50 -22.94 -11.65 -1.29
CA PHE A 50 -21.55 -11.77 -1.73
C PHE A 50 -20.60 -10.89 -0.90
N ASP A 51 -19.30 -11.20 -0.89
CA ASP A 51 -18.26 -10.58 -0.05
C ASP A 51 -18.58 -10.65 1.46
N ILE A 52 -19.12 -11.79 1.91
CA ILE A 52 -19.50 -12.02 3.32
C ILE A 52 -19.05 -13.42 3.74
N PRO A 53 -18.58 -13.61 5.00
CA PRO A 53 -18.25 -14.92 5.52
C PRO A 53 -19.42 -15.90 5.39
N ASP A 54 -19.10 -17.18 5.19
CA ASP A 54 -20.07 -18.28 5.14
C ASP A 54 -21.11 -18.20 3.99
N THR A 55 -20.79 -17.47 2.92
CA THR A 55 -21.61 -17.40 1.69
C THR A 55 -20.90 -18.03 0.49
N GLU A 56 -21.65 -18.37 -0.56
CA GLU A 56 -21.08 -18.98 -1.77
C GLU A 56 -20.14 -18.04 -2.54
N PHE A 57 -20.39 -16.73 -2.48
CA PHE A 57 -19.58 -15.73 -3.18
C PHE A 57 -18.74 -14.96 -2.16
N THR A 58 -17.63 -15.55 -1.74
CA THR A 58 -16.74 -14.98 -0.71
C THR A 58 -15.26 -15.15 -1.08
N HIS A 59 -14.34 -14.64 -0.26
CA HIS A 59 -12.90 -14.87 -0.43
C HIS A 59 -12.54 -16.34 -0.23
N TYR A 60 -11.62 -16.85 -1.05
CA TYR A 60 -11.12 -18.23 -0.95
C TYR A 60 -9.59 -18.23 -0.96
N GLU A 61 -8.97 -18.64 0.15
CA GLU A 61 -7.51 -18.63 0.32
C GLU A 61 -6.93 -17.23 0.02
N ASP A 62 -6.02 -17.13 -0.95
CA ASP A 62 -5.42 -15.88 -1.41
C ASP A 62 -6.22 -15.21 -2.56
N ARG A 63 -7.44 -15.68 -2.88
CA ARG A 63 -8.27 -15.18 -3.99
C ARG A 63 -9.46 -14.36 -3.49
N CYS A 64 -9.74 -13.26 -4.19
CA CYS A 64 -10.87 -12.36 -3.89
C CYS A 64 -12.19 -12.85 -4.52
N THR A 65 -13.31 -12.24 -4.13
CA THR A 65 -14.64 -12.60 -4.66
C THR A 65 -14.68 -12.42 -6.19
N PHE A 66 -14.00 -11.40 -6.73
CA PHE A 66 -13.86 -11.21 -8.17
C PHE A 66 -13.26 -12.43 -8.88
N ASP A 67 -12.21 -13.05 -8.32
CA ASP A 67 -11.59 -14.26 -8.88
C ASP A 67 -12.60 -15.42 -8.94
N TYR A 68 -13.40 -15.57 -7.88
CA TYR A 68 -14.42 -16.60 -7.80
C TYR A 68 -15.50 -16.42 -8.88
N PHE A 69 -15.93 -15.19 -9.14
CA PHE A 69 -16.88 -14.92 -10.23
C PHE A 69 -16.33 -15.30 -11.61
N LEU A 70 -15.05 -15.03 -11.89
CA LEU A 70 -14.43 -15.43 -13.16
C LEU A 70 -14.45 -16.95 -13.35
N GLU A 71 -14.13 -17.70 -12.28
CA GLU A 71 -14.10 -19.16 -12.31
C GLU A 71 -15.51 -19.75 -12.44
N LYS A 72 -16.44 -19.31 -11.58
CA LYS A 72 -17.82 -19.83 -11.53
C LYS A 72 -18.58 -19.62 -12.83
N TYR A 73 -18.46 -18.43 -13.43
CA TYR A 73 -19.15 -18.09 -14.68
C TYR A 73 -18.30 -18.38 -15.93
N LYS A 74 -17.11 -18.98 -15.77
CA LYS A 74 -16.19 -19.34 -16.86
C LYS A 74 -15.91 -18.17 -17.81
N LEU A 75 -15.63 -17.00 -17.24
CA LEU A 75 -15.32 -15.80 -18.01
C LEU A 75 -13.89 -15.86 -18.54
N GLU A 76 -13.72 -16.05 -19.84
CA GLU A 76 -12.39 -16.30 -20.44
C GLU A 76 -11.65 -15.06 -20.97
N ASP A 77 -12.27 -13.87 -20.92
CA ASP A 77 -11.70 -12.62 -21.43
C ASP A 77 -10.33 -12.32 -20.77
N GLN A 78 -9.30 -12.14 -21.60
CA GLN A 78 -7.94 -11.91 -21.12
C GLN A 78 -7.81 -10.61 -20.30
N ALA A 79 -8.55 -9.56 -20.65
CA ALA A 79 -8.52 -8.32 -19.89
C ALA A 79 -9.07 -8.52 -18.47
N LEU A 80 -10.08 -9.38 -18.29
CA LEU A 80 -10.58 -9.73 -16.96
C LEU A 80 -9.54 -10.51 -16.14
N LYS A 81 -8.81 -11.42 -16.79
CA LYS A 81 -7.70 -12.15 -16.16
C LYS A 81 -6.55 -11.22 -15.76
N ASP A 82 -6.26 -10.20 -16.56
CA ASP A 82 -5.24 -9.20 -16.25
C ASP A 82 -5.69 -8.23 -15.13
N MET A 83 -6.99 -7.96 -15.02
CA MET A 83 -7.57 -7.16 -13.93
C MET A 83 -7.62 -7.90 -12.60
N ALA A 84 -7.84 -9.21 -12.60
CA ALA A 84 -7.97 -10.02 -11.40
C ALA A 84 -6.84 -9.81 -10.36
N PRO A 85 -5.53 -9.88 -10.72
CA PRO A 85 -4.45 -9.59 -9.76
C PRO A 85 -4.42 -8.12 -9.32
N ILE A 86 -4.89 -7.18 -10.14
CA ILE A 86 -4.95 -5.76 -9.76
C ILE A 86 -5.97 -5.57 -8.65
N VAL A 87 -7.18 -6.12 -8.83
CA VAL A 87 -8.28 -6.08 -7.85
C VAL A 87 -7.87 -6.78 -6.57
N ARG A 88 -7.34 -8.00 -6.68
CA ARG A 88 -6.88 -8.80 -5.54
C ARG A 88 -5.84 -8.05 -4.71
N GLY A 89 -4.78 -7.53 -5.34
CA GLY A 89 -3.73 -6.81 -4.61
C GLY A 89 -4.21 -5.52 -3.96
N ALA A 90 -5.23 -4.86 -4.53
CA ALA A 90 -5.85 -3.71 -3.89
C ALA A 90 -6.72 -4.12 -2.68
N ASP A 91 -7.45 -5.23 -2.79
CA ASP A 91 -8.41 -5.68 -1.77
C ASP A 91 -7.74 -6.35 -0.56
N THR A 92 -6.64 -7.07 -0.77
CA THR A 92 -5.91 -7.79 0.29
C THR A 92 -4.78 -6.98 0.93
N ASP A 93 -4.71 -5.67 0.68
CA ASP A 93 -3.61 -4.76 1.07
C ASP A 93 -2.19 -5.20 0.60
N ASP A 94 -2.08 -6.23 -0.27
CA ASP A 94 -0.83 -6.59 -0.95
C ASP A 94 -0.66 -5.76 -2.23
N HIS A 95 -0.37 -4.48 -2.03
CA HIS A 95 -0.16 -3.53 -3.13
C HIS A 95 1.08 -3.83 -3.99
N SER A 96 1.88 -4.83 -3.63
CA SER A 96 3.05 -5.25 -4.40
C SER A 96 2.71 -6.23 -5.54
N LEU A 97 1.50 -6.81 -5.52
CA LEU A 97 1.06 -7.81 -6.49
C LEU A 97 1.05 -7.28 -7.92
N THR A 98 0.64 -6.01 -8.12
CA THR A 98 0.76 -5.29 -9.39
C THR A 98 1.06 -3.81 -9.14
N GLY A 99 1.70 -3.14 -10.11
CA GLY A 99 1.95 -1.69 -10.01
C GLY A 99 0.67 -0.85 -9.94
N GLN A 100 -0.46 -1.39 -10.42
CA GLN A 100 -1.76 -0.74 -10.49
C GLN A 100 -2.55 -0.87 -9.17
N SER A 101 -2.25 -1.89 -8.35
CA SER A 101 -3.01 -2.21 -7.12
C SER A 101 -3.05 -1.04 -6.14
N SER A 102 -1.90 -0.43 -5.82
CA SER A 102 -1.83 0.75 -4.94
C SER A 102 -2.67 1.94 -5.44
N GLY A 103 -2.67 2.18 -6.75
CA GLY A 103 -3.45 3.24 -7.37
C GLY A 103 -4.95 2.96 -7.30
N LEU A 104 -5.37 1.72 -7.58
CA LEU A 104 -6.76 1.31 -7.48
C LEU A 104 -7.28 1.42 -6.04
N TRP A 105 -6.48 1.02 -5.05
CA TRP A 105 -6.81 1.19 -3.64
C TRP A 105 -6.98 2.67 -3.28
N ALA A 106 -6.03 3.54 -3.66
CA ALA A 106 -6.08 4.96 -3.35
C ALA A 106 -7.32 5.65 -3.94
N ILE A 107 -7.65 5.36 -5.20
CA ILE A 107 -8.86 5.88 -5.85
C ILE A 107 -10.13 5.36 -5.15
N SER A 108 -10.19 4.06 -4.86
CA SER A 108 -11.34 3.43 -4.21
C SER A 108 -11.59 3.98 -2.80
N ALA A 109 -10.53 4.17 -2.01
CA ALA A 109 -10.59 4.77 -0.68
C ALA A 109 -11.09 6.23 -0.76
N GLY A 110 -10.57 7.00 -1.72
CA GLY A 110 -11.01 8.38 -1.95
C GLY A 110 -12.48 8.48 -2.38
N LEU A 111 -12.93 7.62 -3.29
CA LEU A 111 -14.34 7.54 -3.69
C LEU A 111 -15.23 7.23 -2.49
N ALA A 112 -14.88 6.21 -1.70
CA ALA A 112 -15.65 5.87 -0.50
C ALA A 112 -15.67 7.02 0.52
N PHE A 113 -14.60 7.80 0.64
CA PHE A 113 -14.58 8.98 1.52
C PHE A 113 -15.50 10.10 1.00
N ASN A 114 -15.50 10.35 -0.31
CA ASN A 114 -16.23 11.47 -0.92
C ASN A 114 -17.74 11.23 -1.05
N PHE A 115 -18.16 9.98 -1.25
CA PHE A 115 -19.57 9.63 -1.48
C PHE A 115 -20.12 8.84 -0.29
N ALA A 116 -21.12 9.43 0.38
CA ALA A 116 -21.79 8.79 1.52
C ALA A 116 -22.84 7.75 1.06
N ASP A 117 -23.52 8.02 -0.05
CA ASP A 117 -24.52 7.12 -0.63
C ASP A 117 -23.85 5.96 -1.39
N ASP A 118 -24.23 4.73 -1.04
CA ASP A 118 -23.59 3.53 -1.59
C ASP A 118 -23.95 3.27 -3.05
N HIS A 119 -25.13 3.71 -3.51
CA HIS A 119 -25.53 3.57 -4.91
C HIS A 119 -24.80 4.57 -5.80
N GLU A 120 -24.65 5.82 -5.35
CA GLU A 120 -23.84 6.82 -6.01
C GLU A 120 -22.37 6.39 -6.05
N LEU A 121 -21.83 5.90 -4.93
CA LEU A 121 -20.48 5.34 -4.85
C LEU A 121 -20.29 4.20 -5.85
N LEU A 122 -21.25 3.28 -5.94
CA LEU A 122 -21.24 2.19 -6.91
C LEU A 122 -21.20 2.72 -8.34
N GLU A 123 -22.06 3.69 -8.68
CA GLU A 123 -22.12 4.29 -10.02
C GLU A 123 -20.78 4.93 -10.41
N LYS A 124 -20.18 5.74 -9.51
CA LYS A 124 -18.88 6.37 -9.78
C LYS A 124 -17.75 5.35 -9.83
N GLY A 125 -17.80 4.34 -8.96
CA GLY A 125 -16.85 3.23 -8.94
C GLY A 125 -16.86 2.43 -10.23
N MET A 126 -18.04 2.15 -10.81
CA MET A 126 -18.17 1.41 -12.07
C MET A 126 -17.39 2.07 -13.23
N LEU A 127 -17.29 3.40 -13.26
CA LEU A 127 -16.51 4.12 -14.29
C LEU A 127 -15.01 3.81 -14.19
N VAL A 128 -14.49 3.63 -12.97
CA VAL A 128 -13.09 3.26 -12.75
C VAL A 128 -12.80 1.87 -13.32
N TYR A 129 -13.71 0.92 -13.12
CA TYR A 129 -13.58 -0.43 -13.67
C TYR A 129 -13.78 -0.48 -15.19
N ASP A 130 -14.68 0.33 -15.75
CA ASP A 130 -14.81 0.49 -17.21
C ASP A 130 -13.50 1.04 -17.83
N ALA A 131 -12.87 2.02 -17.18
CA ALA A 131 -11.59 2.57 -17.61
C ALA A 131 -10.45 1.56 -17.45
N LEU A 132 -10.39 0.84 -16.33
CA LEU A 132 -9.39 -0.18 -16.06
C LEU A 132 -9.50 -1.34 -17.05
N TYR A 133 -10.72 -1.78 -17.37
CA TYR A 133 -10.97 -2.81 -18.38
C TYR A 133 -10.55 -2.34 -19.78
N SER A 134 -10.90 -1.12 -20.17
CA SER A 134 -10.49 -0.55 -21.45
C SER A 134 -8.96 -0.46 -21.56
N TRP A 135 -8.29 -0.05 -20.48
CA TRP A 135 -6.83 -0.05 -20.40
C TRP A 135 -6.26 -1.46 -20.53
N ALA A 136 -6.79 -2.43 -19.77
CA ALA A 136 -6.33 -3.81 -19.79
C ALA A 136 -6.52 -4.45 -21.17
N LYS A 137 -7.62 -4.13 -21.86
CA LYS A 137 -7.96 -4.71 -23.16
C LYS A 137 -7.22 -4.08 -24.34
N TYR A 138 -7.02 -2.76 -24.32
CA TYR A 138 -6.56 -2.02 -25.50
C TYR A 138 -5.26 -1.25 -25.29
N LEU A 139 -4.96 -0.79 -24.07
CA LEU A 139 -3.97 0.27 -23.84
C LEU A 139 -2.74 -0.16 -23.02
N GLN A 140 -2.61 -1.43 -22.60
CA GLN A 140 -1.46 -1.89 -21.81
C GLN A 140 -0.10 -1.58 -22.45
N LYS A 141 -0.04 -1.54 -23.79
CA LYS A 141 1.19 -1.27 -24.55
C LYS A 141 1.43 0.22 -24.80
N GLU A 142 0.44 1.06 -24.55
CA GLU A 142 0.57 2.50 -24.72
C GLU A 142 1.45 3.08 -23.62
N LYS A 143 2.45 3.87 -24.03
CA LYS A 143 3.29 4.61 -23.10
C LYS A 143 2.93 6.08 -23.20
N HIS A 144 2.68 6.72 -22.07
CA HIS A 144 2.39 8.15 -22.01
C HIS A 144 3.57 9.01 -22.52
N THR A 145 4.80 8.50 -22.41
CA THR A 145 6.00 9.18 -22.93
C THR A 145 6.09 9.04 -24.45
N GLN A 146 5.69 10.10 -25.15
CA GLN A 146 5.84 10.24 -26.60
C GLN A 146 7.21 10.84 -26.97
N SER A 147 7.87 11.48 -26.00
CA SER A 147 9.24 11.98 -25.97
C SER A 147 10.36 11.00 -26.42
N PRO A 148 10.98 11.07 -27.61
CA PRO A 148 12.20 10.28 -27.87
C PRO A 148 13.30 10.60 -26.84
N SER A 149 13.38 11.85 -26.40
CA SER A 149 14.34 12.34 -25.41
C SER A 149 14.04 11.79 -24.01
N GLU A 150 12.77 11.72 -23.61
CA GLU A 150 12.36 11.16 -22.31
C GLU A 150 12.60 9.66 -22.24
N LYS A 151 12.34 8.92 -23.33
CA LYS A 151 12.69 7.50 -23.43
C LYS A 151 14.20 7.30 -23.32
N MET A 152 14.99 8.15 -23.98
CA MET A 152 16.45 8.10 -23.86
C MET A 152 16.92 8.41 -22.44
N LEU A 153 16.34 9.42 -21.80
CA LEU A 153 16.64 9.79 -20.42
C LEU A 153 16.28 8.65 -19.46
N LEU A 154 15.08 8.08 -19.57
CA LEU A 154 14.65 6.93 -18.78
C LEU A 154 15.54 5.71 -19.02
N THR A 155 15.93 5.46 -20.27
CA THR A 155 16.84 4.36 -20.62
C THR A 155 18.21 4.57 -19.99
N VAL A 156 18.76 5.79 -20.04
CA VAL A 156 20.02 6.15 -19.38
C VAL A 156 19.90 6.02 -17.87
N PHE A 157 18.81 6.50 -17.26
CA PHE A 157 18.56 6.37 -15.83
C PHE A 157 18.43 4.90 -15.42
N HIS A 158 17.63 4.09 -16.13
CA HIS A 158 17.51 2.66 -15.86
C HIS A 158 18.86 1.96 -16.03
N THR A 159 19.59 2.24 -17.10
CA THR A 159 20.93 1.67 -17.33
C THR A 159 21.90 2.07 -16.22
N TYR A 160 21.84 3.33 -15.75
CA TYR A 160 22.67 3.81 -14.65
C TYR A 160 22.28 3.16 -13.32
N LEU A 161 20.98 3.06 -13.02
CA LEU A 161 20.45 2.42 -11.82
C LEU A 161 20.74 0.91 -11.83
N GLU A 162 20.67 0.24 -12.97
CA GLU A 162 21.02 -1.17 -13.12
C GLU A 162 22.54 -1.40 -13.05
N LYS A 163 23.36 -0.51 -13.62
CA LYS A 163 24.82 -0.53 -13.42
C LYS A 163 25.23 -0.20 -11.98
N LYS A 164 24.40 0.55 -11.24
CA LYS A 164 24.59 0.83 -9.81
C LYS A 164 23.92 -0.16 -8.88
N LYS A 165 23.05 -1.06 -9.38
CA LYS A 165 22.66 -2.22 -8.58
C LYS A 165 23.95 -2.99 -8.31
N PRO A 166 24.38 -3.12 -7.04
CA PRO A 166 25.49 -4.00 -6.77
C PRO A 166 25.12 -5.38 -7.31
N GLU A 167 26.00 -5.96 -8.13
CA GLU A 167 25.85 -7.29 -8.74
C GLU A 167 25.17 -8.23 -7.75
N ASN A 168 23.95 -8.67 -8.05
CA ASN A 168 23.31 -9.84 -7.44
C ASN A 168 23.65 -10.09 -5.96
N LEU A 169 23.64 -9.06 -5.13
CA LEU A 169 23.73 -9.25 -3.69
C LEU A 169 22.36 -9.81 -3.27
N LYS A 170 22.21 -11.14 -3.36
CA LYS A 170 21.11 -11.85 -2.71
C LYS A 170 21.05 -11.33 -1.28
N THR A 171 20.05 -10.51 -0.97
CA THR A 171 19.91 -9.94 0.36
C THR A 171 19.88 -11.10 1.35
N PRO A 172 20.89 -11.24 2.21
CA PRO A 172 20.95 -12.35 3.15
C PRO A 172 19.69 -12.35 4.01
N LYS A 173 19.25 -13.54 4.44
CA LYS A 173 18.08 -13.69 5.31
C LYS A 173 18.16 -12.77 6.53
N TRP A 174 19.35 -12.72 7.15
CA TRP A 174 19.63 -11.84 8.29
C TRP A 174 19.44 -10.35 8.00
N ALA A 175 19.72 -9.89 6.78
CA ALA A 175 19.58 -8.47 6.43
C ALA A 175 18.10 -8.11 6.23
N LYS A 176 17.27 -9.07 5.79
CA LYS A 176 15.81 -8.89 5.74
C LYS A 176 15.22 -8.88 7.16
N GLU A 177 15.53 -9.89 7.95
CA GLU A 177 15.07 -10.01 9.35
C GLU A 177 15.54 -8.79 10.19
N LEU A 178 16.78 -8.33 10.01
CA LEU A 178 17.28 -7.12 10.66
C LEU A 178 16.49 -5.87 10.26
N LYS A 179 16.08 -5.75 9.00
CA LYS A 179 15.27 -4.61 8.54
C LYS A 179 13.89 -4.63 9.18
N GLU A 180 13.25 -5.79 9.27
CA GLU A 180 11.96 -5.97 9.94
C GLU A 180 12.07 -5.61 11.43
N ILE A 181 13.09 -6.13 12.14
CA ILE A 181 13.32 -5.79 13.55
C ILE A 181 13.55 -4.29 13.75
N ILE A 182 14.32 -3.63 12.87
CA ILE A 182 14.53 -2.18 12.95
C ILE A 182 13.20 -1.45 12.76
N GLN A 183 12.33 -1.89 11.85
CA GLN A 183 11.02 -1.28 11.62
C GLN A 183 10.11 -1.44 12.84
N ASP A 184 9.94 -2.65 13.37
CA ASP A 184 9.10 -2.93 14.55
C ASP A 184 9.57 -2.16 15.80
N GLN A 185 10.88 -2.02 15.96
CA GLN A 185 11.46 -1.35 17.13
C GLN A 185 11.42 0.19 17.02
N MET A 186 11.34 0.75 15.81
CA MET A 186 11.15 2.19 15.63
C MET A 186 9.76 2.64 16.15
N ASP A 187 8.77 1.76 16.11
CA ASP A 187 7.41 2.05 16.61
C ASP A 187 7.27 1.94 18.13
N THR A 188 8.17 1.19 18.79
CA THR A 188 8.16 0.98 20.25
C THR A 188 9.13 1.88 21.02
N ASN A 189 9.84 2.78 20.34
CA ASN A 189 10.70 3.82 20.91
C ASN A 189 11.83 3.31 21.84
N LEU A 190 12.29 2.07 21.65
CA LEU A 190 13.37 1.48 22.44
C LEU A 190 14.77 1.90 21.93
N SER A 191 15.73 1.93 22.84
CA SER A 191 17.15 2.10 22.51
C SER A 191 17.67 0.88 21.75
N LEU A 192 17.77 0.98 20.42
CA LEU A 192 18.27 -0.11 19.58
C LEU A 192 19.78 -0.27 19.69
N SER A 193 20.24 -1.38 20.25
CA SER A 193 21.64 -1.80 20.18
C SER A 193 21.86 -2.82 19.06
N LEU A 194 22.83 -2.56 18.18
CA LEU A 194 23.24 -3.53 17.15
C LEU A 194 23.63 -4.89 17.76
N LYS A 195 24.21 -4.86 18.96
CA LYS A 195 24.65 -6.07 19.67
C LYS A 195 23.46 -6.97 20.00
N GLU A 196 22.41 -6.40 20.59
CA GLU A 196 21.20 -7.13 21.00
C GLU A 196 20.47 -7.72 19.80
N ILE A 197 20.35 -6.94 18.71
CA ILE A 197 19.68 -7.42 17.49
C ILE A 197 20.49 -8.55 16.84
N ALA A 198 21.82 -8.39 16.76
CA ALA A 198 22.67 -9.43 16.18
C ALA A 198 22.63 -10.73 17.01
N GLU A 199 22.64 -10.64 18.34
CA GLU A 199 22.48 -11.78 19.24
C GLU A 199 21.12 -12.48 19.05
N GLY A 200 20.02 -11.72 18.90
CA GLY A 200 18.68 -12.25 18.62
C GLY A 200 18.57 -12.97 17.26
N LEU A 201 19.34 -12.50 16.26
CA LEU A 201 19.45 -13.15 14.95
C LEU A 201 20.44 -14.32 14.92
N GLN A 202 21.08 -14.65 16.06
CA GLN A 202 22.14 -15.67 16.18
C GLN A 202 23.36 -15.38 15.29
N ILE A 203 23.73 -14.10 15.14
CA ILE A 203 24.85 -13.65 14.31
C ILE A 203 25.80 -12.79 15.14
N HIS A 204 27.10 -12.93 14.87
CA HIS A 204 28.10 -12.15 15.58
C HIS A 204 27.97 -10.64 15.27
N PRO A 205 27.88 -9.73 16.27
CA PRO A 205 27.69 -8.29 16.06
C PRO A 205 28.73 -7.64 15.14
N THR A 206 29.99 -8.07 15.23
CA THR A 206 31.09 -7.60 14.37
C THR A 206 30.86 -7.91 12.89
N TYR A 207 30.27 -9.08 12.59
CA TYR A 207 29.94 -9.46 11.22
C TYR A 207 28.84 -8.56 10.66
N VAL A 208 27.77 -8.37 11.43
CA VAL A 208 26.66 -7.47 11.04
C VAL A 208 27.19 -6.06 10.82
N SER A 209 27.96 -5.51 11.76
CA SER A 209 28.54 -4.16 11.65
C SER A 209 29.36 -3.96 10.38
N ARG A 210 30.21 -4.94 10.03
CA ARG A 210 31.06 -4.89 8.82
C ARG A 210 30.26 -4.98 7.52
N GLU A 211 29.21 -5.80 7.51
CA GLU A 211 28.41 -6.04 6.32
C GLU A 211 27.22 -5.07 6.18
N PHE A 212 26.85 -4.35 7.23
CA PHE A 212 25.64 -3.52 7.30
C PHE A 212 25.57 -2.50 6.15
N SER A 213 26.63 -1.73 5.92
CA SER A 213 26.63 -0.68 4.89
C SER A 213 26.35 -1.21 3.49
N LYS A 214 26.76 -2.45 3.17
CA LYS A 214 26.52 -3.08 1.86
C LYS A 214 25.04 -3.25 1.55
N TYR A 215 24.20 -3.43 2.57
CA TYR A 215 22.76 -3.70 2.41
C TYR A 215 21.88 -2.51 2.83
N PHE A 216 22.39 -1.58 3.63
CA PHE A 216 21.61 -0.48 4.22
C PHE A 216 22.12 0.90 3.78
N SER A 217 21.89 1.24 2.50
CA SER A 217 22.17 2.57 1.91
C SER A 217 23.63 3.06 2.01
N ASN A 218 24.61 2.16 2.15
CA ASN A 218 26.02 2.50 2.39
C ASN A 218 26.24 3.35 3.65
N LEU A 219 25.37 3.19 4.66
CA LEU A 219 25.45 3.86 5.95
C LEU A 219 25.93 2.88 7.02
N SER A 220 26.59 3.37 8.07
CA SER A 220 26.76 2.60 9.30
C SER A 220 25.42 2.40 10.02
N PHE A 221 25.32 1.41 10.90
CA PHE A 221 24.10 1.16 11.68
C PHE A 221 23.63 2.42 12.43
N GLY A 222 24.53 3.13 13.11
CA GLY A 222 24.18 4.35 13.85
C GLY A 222 23.76 5.51 12.95
N GLU A 223 24.29 5.62 11.73
CA GLU A 223 23.81 6.60 10.74
C GLU A 223 22.43 6.25 10.23
N TYR A 224 22.20 4.97 9.93
CA TYR A 224 20.92 4.48 9.45
C TYR A 224 19.80 4.68 10.48
N ILE A 225 20.04 4.33 11.74
CA ILE A 225 19.08 4.58 12.83
C ILE A 225 18.82 6.08 13.00
N ARG A 226 19.85 6.93 12.98
CA ARG A 226 19.65 8.40 13.05
C ARG A 226 18.80 8.91 11.91
N LYS A 227 19.04 8.43 10.68
CA LYS A 227 18.24 8.79 9.51
C LYS A 227 16.76 8.45 9.72
N LEU A 228 16.46 7.21 10.10
CA LEU A 228 15.07 6.77 10.35
C LEU A 228 14.38 7.60 11.44
N ARG A 229 15.10 7.91 12.52
CA ARG A 229 14.57 8.78 13.60
C ARG A 229 14.23 10.18 13.11
N ILE A 230 15.03 10.76 12.22
CA ILE A 230 14.74 12.06 11.62
C ILE A 230 13.54 11.96 10.66
N GLU A 231 13.44 10.90 9.86
CA GLU A 231 12.27 10.67 8.99
C GLU A 231 10.98 10.58 9.81
N LYS A 232 10.99 9.86 10.94
CA LYS A 232 9.85 9.83 11.87
C LYS A 232 9.57 11.19 12.52
N ALA A 233 10.62 11.93 12.88
CA ALA A 233 10.45 13.28 13.43
C ALA A 233 9.80 14.24 12.42
N ILE A 234 10.10 14.11 11.13
CA ILE A 234 9.47 14.89 10.06
C ILE A 234 7.96 14.59 10.00
N GLU A 235 7.57 13.33 10.11
CA GLU A 235 6.16 12.91 10.16
C GLU A 235 5.45 13.53 11.38
N LEU A 236 6.04 13.41 12.57
CA LEU A 236 5.47 13.97 13.80
C LEU A 236 5.38 15.51 13.76
N LEU A 237 6.37 16.18 13.17
CA LEU A 237 6.37 17.64 13.01
C LEU A 237 5.24 18.15 12.11
N GLY A 238 4.78 17.35 11.14
CA GLY A 238 3.71 17.71 10.21
C GLY A 238 2.30 17.35 10.69
N ASN A 239 2.18 16.23 11.43
CA ASN A 239 0.88 15.64 11.74
C ASN A 239 0.42 15.83 13.20
N THR A 240 1.26 16.40 14.07
CA THR A 240 0.96 16.50 15.52
C THR A 240 1.28 17.86 16.12
N GLY A 241 0.66 18.15 17.26
CA GLY A 241 0.95 19.33 18.09
C GLY A 241 2.14 19.18 19.05
N HIS A 242 2.91 18.08 18.96
CA HIS A 242 3.93 17.75 19.94
C HIS A 242 5.01 18.83 20.07
N THR A 243 5.55 19.02 21.26
CA THR A 243 6.69 19.91 21.47
C THR A 243 7.97 19.31 20.87
N LEU A 244 9.01 20.13 20.64
CA LEU A 244 10.28 19.59 20.12
C LEU A 244 10.97 18.64 21.11
N SER A 245 10.76 18.84 22.41
CA SER A 245 11.25 17.94 23.45
C SER A 245 10.52 16.60 23.41
N GLU A 246 9.19 16.62 23.22
CA GLU A 246 8.38 15.41 23.04
C GLU A 246 8.78 14.65 21.78
N ILE A 247 8.97 15.33 20.65
CA ILE A 247 9.40 14.67 19.41
C ILE A 247 10.79 14.07 19.56
N ALA A 248 11.72 14.77 20.23
CA ALA A 248 13.04 14.22 20.53
C ALA A 248 12.91 12.92 21.35
N TYR A 249 12.06 12.91 22.37
CA TYR A 249 11.79 11.73 23.19
C TYR A 249 11.12 10.60 22.39
N LEU A 250 10.06 10.90 21.63
CA LEU A 250 9.29 9.94 20.82
C LEU A 250 10.09 9.32 19.67
N THR A 251 11.19 9.96 19.27
CA THR A 251 12.09 9.46 18.22
C THR A 251 13.40 8.92 18.80
N GLY A 252 13.48 8.72 20.11
CA GLY A 252 14.59 8.06 20.79
C GLY A 252 15.89 8.87 20.89
N PHE A 253 15.82 10.20 20.79
CA PHE A 253 16.96 11.07 21.11
C PHE A 253 17.07 11.30 22.62
N SER A 254 18.32 11.41 23.10
CA SER A 254 18.63 11.68 24.52
C SER A 254 18.04 12.99 25.03
N ASP A 255 18.02 14.00 24.16
CA ASP A 255 17.61 15.36 24.49
C ASP A 255 17.29 16.16 23.22
N GLN A 256 16.58 17.27 23.40
CA GLN A 256 16.15 18.16 22.32
C GLN A 256 17.33 18.82 21.58
N SER A 257 18.43 19.14 22.28
CA SER A 257 19.58 19.81 21.67
C SER A 257 20.30 18.88 20.69
N HIS A 258 20.48 17.62 21.09
CA HIS A 258 21.02 16.57 20.24
C HIS A 258 20.11 16.32 19.03
N PHE A 259 18.80 16.17 19.25
CA PHE A 259 17.82 16.06 18.18
C PHE A 259 17.94 17.22 17.17
N THR A 260 17.92 18.46 17.65
CA THR A 260 17.97 19.66 16.82
C THR A 260 19.22 19.70 15.94
N ARG A 261 20.38 19.35 16.51
CA ARG A 261 21.65 19.31 15.77
C ARG A 261 21.63 18.26 14.66
N ILE A 262 21.13 17.06 14.94
CA ILE A 262 21.06 15.97 13.97
C ILE A 262 20.00 16.26 12.90
N PHE A 263 18.84 16.79 13.28
CA PHE A 263 17.79 17.19 12.36
C PHE A 263 18.28 18.26 11.38
N LYS A 264 18.98 19.29 11.87
CA LYS A 264 19.56 20.33 11.01
C LYS A 264 20.62 19.77 10.07
N ALA A 265 21.49 18.89 10.56
CA ALA A 265 22.51 18.26 9.72
C ALA A 265 21.88 17.41 8.60
N HIS A 266 20.71 16.80 8.85
CA HIS A 266 20.03 15.95 7.88
C HIS A 266 19.14 16.73 6.89
N THR A 267 18.41 17.74 7.36
CA THR A 267 17.38 18.45 6.59
C THR A 267 17.83 19.84 6.09
N GLY A 268 18.96 20.33 6.57
CA GLY A 268 19.47 21.68 6.29
C GLY A 268 18.79 22.82 7.07
N GLN A 269 17.74 22.54 7.84
CA GLN A 269 16.94 23.53 8.57
C GLN A 269 16.68 23.08 10.01
N ASN A 270 16.38 24.01 10.93
CA ASN A 270 16.02 23.63 12.30
C ASN A 270 14.59 23.05 12.34
N PRO A 271 14.27 22.15 13.29
CA PRO A 271 12.92 21.58 13.44
C PRO A 271 11.80 22.63 13.57
N SER A 272 12.04 23.72 14.32
CA SER A 272 11.06 24.80 14.48
C SER A 272 10.75 25.51 13.16
N ASP A 273 11.80 25.79 12.37
CA ASP A 273 11.68 26.48 11.09
C ASP A 273 11.01 25.56 10.07
N TYR A 274 11.37 24.28 10.09
CA TYR A 274 10.76 23.23 9.29
C TYR A 274 9.24 23.14 9.53
N ARG A 275 8.80 23.10 10.80
CA ARG A 275 7.37 23.10 11.17
C ARG A 275 6.64 24.33 10.64
N LYS A 276 7.21 25.52 10.81
CA LYS A 276 6.60 26.78 10.31
C LYS A 276 6.42 26.76 8.79
N ASN A 277 7.37 26.19 8.06
CA ASN A 277 7.29 26.09 6.60
C ASN A 277 6.24 25.07 6.13
N LEU A 278 6.00 24.01 6.90
CA LEU A 278 4.90 23.06 6.62
C LEU A 278 3.52 23.72 6.78
N LEU A 279 3.32 24.51 7.84
CA LEU A 279 2.05 25.18 8.14
C LEU A 279 1.71 26.37 7.22
N LYS A 280 2.65 26.80 6.37
CA LYS A 280 2.48 27.90 5.41
C LYS A 280 2.07 27.43 4.01
N LYS A 281 2.03 26.12 3.76
CA LYS A 281 1.53 25.51 2.53
C LYS A 281 0.12 24.99 2.76
#